data_AF-A0A958PKR1-F1
#
_entry.id   AF-A0A958PKR1-F1
#
_cell.length_a   1.000
_cell.length_b   1.000
_cell.length_c   1.000
_cell.angle_alpha   90.00
_cell.angle_beta   90.00
_cell.angle_gamma   90.00
#
_symmetry.space_group_name_H-M   'P 1'
#
loop_
_entity.id
_entity.type
_entity.pdbx_description
1 polymer ?
#
loop_
_entity_poly.entity_id
_entity_poly.type
_entity_poly.pdbx_seq_one_letter_code
_entity_poly.pdbx_strand_id
1 'polypeptide(L)'
;MSPRSERALLVLAVLGLFALIGGLLLYRPSDPTVKGESIGKIESSGTVRRRHARSLLWKDLPTSDSLHNLDYVYVLPGNSARVILDNGNTLELPPGTMVQFDSLDGKNFEIDLIAGKLKNMNGFTLKAKQDFFVRWKNSRLLDYLPSLESEALKQQEFLSRLDNYLNKPARKSAFKEPNFQPFTLTRLDQFEIELVKPRNKSKVQSARGEWVDAVWSPIPLADIRYEVQVSQREQFDFYVSYQTNFNAISLQIQDSGSYFWRVIAKQGKTGELLSKPSAFVYEVTSRRLSPLLGRLPAATTSKYVTEISKSESSKKILVRTNTNNKKCATAGLKPGEYFCRVRQQSDDALLDSYTFKVEP
;
A
#
# COMPACT_ATOMS: atom_id res chain seq x y z
N MET A 1 18.61 -51.40 13.96
CA MET A 1 18.83 -49.99 13.57
C MET A 1 19.52 -49.28 14.71
N SER A 2 20.46 -48.37 14.44
CA SER A 2 21.13 -47.64 15.52
C SER A 2 20.22 -46.49 16.01
N PRO A 3 20.26 -46.12 17.29
CA PRO A 3 19.49 -44.97 17.80
C PRO A 3 19.85 -43.65 17.09
N ARG A 4 20.99 -43.59 16.38
CA ARG A 4 21.37 -42.45 15.52
C ARG A 4 20.58 -42.42 14.21
N SER A 5 20.34 -43.58 13.58
CA SER A 5 19.56 -43.66 12.34
C SER A 5 18.08 -43.28 12.53
N GLU A 6 17.49 -43.59 13.68
CA GLU A 6 16.09 -43.24 13.98
C GLU A 6 15.90 -41.73 14.19
N ARG A 7 16.84 -41.07 14.88
CA ARG A 7 16.82 -39.62 15.09
C ARG A 7 17.00 -38.85 13.77
N ALA A 8 17.86 -39.32 12.88
CA ALA A 8 18.06 -38.70 11.57
C ALA A 8 16.79 -38.74 10.71
N LEU A 9 16.08 -39.87 10.73
CA LEU A 9 14.85 -40.07 9.96
C LEU A 9 13.71 -39.17 10.47
N LEU A 10 13.61 -38.99 11.79
CA LEU A 10 12.65 -38.08 12.41
C LEU A 10 12.90 -36.61 12.02
N VAL A 11 14.16 -36.17 12.04
CA VAL A 11 14.52 -34.79 11.65
C VAL A 11 14.18 -34.52 10.19
N LEU A 12 14.47 -35.46 9.28
CA LEU A 12 14.12 -35.33 7.86
C LEU A 12 12.60 -35.30 7.64
N ALA A 13 11.83 -36.11 8.35
CA ALA A 13 10.37 -36.09 8.27
C ALA A 13 9.79 -34.74 8.73
N VAL A 14 10.32 -34.17 9.81
CA VAL A 14 9.91 -32.85 10.32
C VAL A 14 10.26 -31.75 9.32
N LEU A 15 11.48 -31.75 8.75
CA LEU A 15 11.87 -30.78 7.73
C LEU A 15 11.03 -30.89 6.46
N GLY A 16 10.71 -32.11 6.01
CA GLY A 16 9.81 -32.34 4.88
C GLY A 16 8.40 -31.80 5.13
N LEU A 17 7.88 -31.98 6.34
CA LEU A 17 6.59 -31.43 6.74
C LEU A 17 6.61 -29.90 6.78
N PHE A 18 7.66 -29.29 7.33
CA PHE A 18 7.83 -27.82 7.34
C PHE A 18 7.97 -27.25 5.93
N ALA A 19 8.69 -27.91 5.02
CA ALA A 19 8.81 -27.48 3.63
C ALA A 19 7.46 -27.56 2.90
N LEU A 20 6.67 -28.61 3.15
CA LEU A 20 5.34 -28.78 2.56
C LEU A 20 4.33 -27.74 3.09
N ILE A 21 4.34 -27.47 4.40
CA ILE A 21 3.49 -26.43 5.01
C ILE A 21 3.94 -25.04 4.55
N GLY A 22 5.25 -24.77 4.52
CA GLY A 22 5.82 -23.51 4.04
C GLY A 22 5.48 -23.28 2.56
N GLY A 23 5.57 -24.32 1.73
CA GLY A 23 5.11 -24.29 0.35
C GLY A 23 3.62 -23.94 0.26
N LEU A 24 2.75 -24.65 0.98
CA LEU A 24 1.30 -24.39 0.96
C LEU A 24 0.91 -23.00 1.49
N LEU A 25 1.63 -22.46 2.47
CA LEU A 25 1.34 -21.14 3.04
C LEU A 25 1.88 -20.00 2.15
N LEU A 26 3.04 -20.18 1.53
CA LEU A 26 3.65 -19.16 0.65
C LEU A 26 3.05 -19.19 -0.77
N TYR A 27 2.55 -20.34 -1.24
CA TYR A 27 1.91 -20.49 -2.54
C TYR A 27 0.40 -20.38 -2.53
N ARG A 28 -0.24 -20.11 -1.39
CA ARG A 28 -1.63 -19.63 -1.44
C ARG A 28 -1.58 -18.28 -2.14
N PRO A 29 -2.07 -18.14 -3.39
CA PRO A 29 -2.26 -16.83 -3.95
C PRO A 29 -3.20 -16.14 -2.98
N SER A 30 -2.66 -15.20 -2.20
CA SER A 30 -3.46 -14.36 -1.33
C SER A 30 -4.42 -13.71 -2.30
N ASP A 31 -5.65 -14.22 -2.40
CA ASP A 31 -6.69 -13.63 -3.24
C ASP A 31 -6.73 -12.20 -2.74
N PRO A 32 -6.23 -11.22 -3.52
CA PRO A 32 -6.27 -9.86 -3.08
C PRO A 32 -7.74 -9.51 -3.24
N THR A 33 -8.53 -9.93 -2.27
CA THR A 33 -9.77 -9.32 -1.87
C THR A 33 -9.36 -7.93 -1.43
N VAL A 34 -9.05 -7.12 -2.45
CA VAL A 34 -8.82 -5.70 -2.27
C VAL A 34 -10.12 -5.24 -1.65
N LYS A 35 -10.05 -4.85 -0.38
CA LYS A 35 -11.14 -4.17 0.32
C LYS A 35 -11.28 -2.78 -0.29
N GLY A 36 -11.61 -2.73 -1.58
CA GLY A 36 -12.00 -1.54 -2.30
C GLY A 36 -13.48 -1.28 -2.04
N GLU A 37 -13.86 -0.02 -2.12
CA GLU A 37 -15.26 0.35 -2.18
C GLU A 37 -15.87 -0.29 -3.44
N SER A 38 -16.94 -1.06 -3.27
CA SER A 38 -17.75 -1.54 -4.39
C SER A 38 -18.36 -0.33 -5.06
N ILE A 39 -18.27 -0.28 -6.38
CA ILE A 39 -18.86 0.77 -7.23
C ILE A 39 -20.02 0.25 -8.06
N GLY A 40 -20.27 -1.07 -8.02
CA GLY A 40 -21.34 -1.72 -8.74
C GLY A 40 -21.17 -3.22 -8.81
N LYS A 41 -21.86 -3.80 -9.78
CA LYS A 41 -21.78 -5.22 -10.12
C LYS A 41 -21.56 -5.38 -11.61
N ILE A 42 -20.92 -6.48 -11.99
CA ILE A 42 -20.75 -6.88 -13.37
C ILE A 42 -21.47 -8.21 -13.61
N GLU A 43 -22.27 -8.26 -14.65
CA GLU A 43 -22.96 -9.45 -15.15
C GLU A 43 -22.32 -9.84 -16.49
N SER A 44 -21.85 -11.07 -16.62
CA SER A 44 -21.14 -11.53 -17.81
C SER A 44 -21.87 -12.65 -18.55
N SER A 45 -21.94 -12.53 -19.87
CA SER A 45 -22.25 -13.64 -20.77
C SER A 45 -20.93 -14.19 -21.30
N GLY A 46 -20.42 -15.24 -20.64
CA GLY A 46 -19.14 -15.88 -20.94
C GLY A 46 -17.98 -15.43 -20.04
N THR A 47 -16.74 -15.57 -20.54
CA THR A 47 -15.53 -15.28 -19.76
C THR A 47 -15.17 -13.79 -19.80
N VAL A 48 -15.18 -13.17 -18.63
CA VAL A 48 -14.69 -11.80 -18.41
C VAL A 48 -13.58 -11.86 -17.39
N ARG A 49 -12.51 -11.09 -17.61
CA ARG A 49 -11.39 -11.00 -16.68
C ARG A 49 -11.39 -9.69 -15.95
N ARG A 50 -11.10 -9.74 -14.65
CA ARG A 50 -10.91 -8.56 -13.80
C ARG A 50 -9.50 -8.54 -13.22
N ARG A 51 -8.93 -7.35 -13.11
CA ARG A 51 -7.70 -7.10 -12.37
C ARG A 51 -7.80 -5.73 -11.69
N HIS A 52 -7.64 -5.67 -10.38
CA HIS A 52 -7.54 -4.40 -9.68
C HIS A 52 -6.21 -3.69 -10.01
N ALA A 53 -6.18 -2.35 -10.09
CA ALA A 53 -4.96 -1.61 -10.46
C ALA A 53 -3.74 -1.85 -9.56
N ARG A 54 -3.96 -2.27 -8.32
CA ARG A 54 -2.91 -2.66 -7.35
C ARG A 54 -2.50 -4.13 -7.44
N SER A 55 -3.06 -4.91 -8.36
CA SER A 55 -2.76 -6.32 -8.59
C SER A 55 -2.21 -6.53 -9.98
N LEU A 56 -1.25 -7.44 -10.13
CA LEU A 56 -0.77 -7.90 -11.43
C LEU A 56 -1.55 -9.13 -11.94
N LEU A 57 -2.37 -9.74 -11.09
CA LEU A 57 -3.09 -10.98 -11.38
C LEU A 57 -4.46 -10.69 -11.98
N TRP A 58 -4.72 -11.28 -13.14
CA TRP A 58 -6.06 -11.34 -13.73
C TRP A 58 -6.82 -12.52 -13.13
N LYS A 59 -8.09 -12.29 -12.80
CA LYS A 59 -9.02 -13.31 -12.31
C LYS A 59 -10.19 -13.41 -13.29
N ASP A 60 -10.55 -14.64 -13.66
CA ASP A 60 -11.79 -14.87 -14.39
C ASP A 60 -12.96 -14.60 -13.44
N LEU A 61 -13.89 -13.76 -13.87
CA LEU A 61 -15.08 -13.41 -13.11
C LEU A 61 -16.16 -14.49 -13.28
N PRO A 62 -16.87 -14.86 -12.20
CA PRO A 62 -18.11 -15.61 -12.32
C PRO A 62 -19.18 -14.77 -13.04
N THR A 63 -20.31 -15.40 -13.40
CA THR A 63 -21.43 -14.76 -14.12
C THR A 63 -21.91 -13.45 -13.49
N SER A 64 -21.76 -13.30 -12.17
CA SER A 64 -21.99 -12.04 -11.46
C SER A 64 -20.96 -11.88 -10.34
N ASP A 65 -20.30 -10.71 -10.28
CA ASP A 65 -19.36 -10.34 -9.20
C ASP A 65 -19.49 -8.84 -8.88
N SER A 66 -18.98 -8.41 -7.73
CA SER A 66 -18.86 -6.99 -7.42
C SER A 66 -17.77 -6.34 -8.28
N LEU A 67 -17.95 -5.07 -8.61
CA LEU A 67 -16.95 -4.25 -9.27
C LEU A 67 -16.46 -3.21 -8.27
N HIS A 68 -15.15 -3.00 -8.18
CA HIS A 68 -14.53 -2.07 -7.24
C HIS A 68 -13.86 -0.91 -7.98
N ASN A 69 -13.62 0.18 -7.25
CA ASN A 69 -12.86 1.30 -7.79
C ASN A 69 -11.47 0.84 -8.26
N LEU A 70 -11.00 1.38 -9.39
CA LEU A 70 -9.72 1.05 -10.05
C LEU A 70 -9.62 -0.38 -10.60
N ASP A 71 -10.74 -1.06 -10.79
CA ASP A 71 -10.76 -2.33 -11.51
C ASP A 71 -10.57 -2.12 -13.02
N TYR A 72 -9.69 -2.94 -13.59
CA TYR A 72 -9.61 -3.20 -15.01
C TYR A 72 -10.53 -4.38 -15.34
N VAL A 73 -11.39 -4.20 -16.34
CA VAL A 73 -12.27 -5.25 -16.85
C VAL A 73 -11.94 -5.49 -18.31
N TYR A 74 -11.69 -6.75 -18.67
CA TYR A 74 -11.45 -7.19 -20.02
C TYR A 74 -12.45 -8.25 -20.45
N VAL A 75 -13.23 -7.95 -21.49
CA VAL A 75 -14.20 -8.87 -22.10
C VAL A 75 -13.52 -9.60 -23.25
N LEU A 76 -13.36 -10.92 -23.13
CA LEU A 76 -12.72 -11.72 -24.18
C LEU A 76 -13.56 -11.72 -25.48
N PRO A 77 -12.95 -11.97 -26.65
CA PRO A 77 -13.68 -12.14 -27.90
C PRO A 77 -14.78 -13.21 -27.79
N GLY A 78 -15.95 -12.94 -28.36
CA GLY A 78 -17.13 -13.81 -28.28
C GLY A 78 -17.99 -13.66 -27.02
N ASN A 79 -17.52 -12.92 -26.01
CA ASN A 79 -18.26 -12.70 -24.75
C ASN A 79 -18.79 -11.26 -24.66
N SER A 80 -19.77 -11.03 -23.79
CA SER A 80 -20.26 -9.68 -23.47
C SER A 80 -20.40 -9.50 -21.97
N ALA A 81 -20.35 -8.25 -21.51
CA ALA A 81 -20.60 -7.94 -20.11
C ALA A 81 -21.50 -6.71 -19.98
N ARG A 82 -22.31 -6.69 -18.91
CA ARG A 82 -23.11 -5.56 -18.48
C ARG A 82 -22.65 -5.15 -17.09
N VAL A 83 -22.20 -3.93 -16.95
CA VAL A 83 -21.86 -3.33 -15.66
C VAL A 83 -23.05 -2.51 -15.19
N ILE A 84 -23.45 -2.73 -13.94
CA ILE A 84 -24.53 -2.02 -13.25
C ILE A 84 -23.87 -1.29 -12.08
N LEU A 85 -23.75 0.03 -12.18
CA LEU A 85 -23.14 0.84 -11.13
C LEU A 85 -24.13 1.13 -10.00
N ASP A 86 -23.61 1.46 -8.83
CA ASP A 86 -24.44 1.72 -7.64
C ASP A 86 -25.34 2.96 -7.79
N ASN A 87 -25.04 3.86 -8.74
CA ASN A 87 -25.91 4.97 -9.12
C ASN A 87 -27.06 4.57 -10.07
N GLY A 88 -27.16 3.30 -10.44
CA GLY A 88 -28.18 2.75 -11.33
C GLY A 88 -27.83 2.83 -12.82
N ASN A 89 -26.73 3.50 -13.19
CA ASN A 89 -26.30 3.55 -14.58
C ASN A 89 -25.80 2.19 -15.04
N THR A 90 -26.10 1.85 -16.29
CA THR A 90 -25.68 0.59 -16.91
C THR A 90 -24.72 0.84 -18.06
N LEU A 91 -23.74 -0.05 -18.21
CA LEU A 91 -22.71 0.00 -19.25
C LEU A 91 -22.58 -1.38 -19.90
N GLU A 92 -22.87 -1.44 -21.20
CA GLU A 92 -22.64 -2.66 -21.98
C GLU A 92 -21.23 -2.64 -22.58
N LEU A 93 -20.45 -3.67 -22.23
CA LEU A 93 -19.09 -3.90 -22.70
C LEU A 93 -19.13 -4.99 -23.80
N PRO A 94 -18.94 -4.62 -25.09
CA PRO A 94 -18.92 -5.58 -26.18
C PRO A 94 -17.64 -6.43 -26.18
N PRO A 95 -17.58 -7.52 -26.96
CA PRO A 95 -16.41 -8.38 -27.05
C PRO A 95 -15.13 -7.62 -27.42
N GLY A 96 -14.01 -7.99 -26.78
CA GLY A 96 -12.70 -7.39 -27.02
C GLY A 96 -12.49 -6.03 -26.35
N THR A 97 -13.40 -5.63 -25.45
CA THR A 97 -13.32 -4.34 -24.75
C THR A 97 -12.50 -4.45 -23.47
N MET A 98 -11.63 -3.48 -23.24
CA MET A 98 -10.89 -3.28 -21.99
C MET A 98 -11.15 -1.88 -21.45
N VAL A 99 -11.64 -1.81 -20.22
CA VAL A 99 -11.93 -0.55 -19.52
C VAL A 99 -11.29 -0.54 -18.14
N GLN A 100 -10.95 0.65 -17.66
CA GLN A 100 -10.63 0.90 -16.26
C GLN A 100 -11.71 1.80 -15.66
N PHE A 101 -12.17 1.44 -14.47
CA PHE A 101 -13.14 2.23 -13.72
C PHE A 101 -12.41 3.09 -12.68
N ASP A 102 -12.71 4.39 -12.65
CA ASP A 102 -12.21 5.31 -11.63
C ASP A 102 -13.37 6.13 -11.04
N SER A 103 -13.57 6.03 -9.73
CA SER A 103 -14.56 6.79 -8.99
C SER A 103 -13.94 8.09 -8.49
N LEU A 104 -14.43 9.22 -8.99
CA LEU A 104 -13.92 10.55 -8.60
C LEU A 104 -14.46 10.98 -7.23
N ASP A 105 -15.74 10.74 -6.97
CA ASP A 105 -16.44 11.21 -5.76
C ASP A 105 -17.56 10.25 -5.28
N GLY A 106 -17.56 9.00 -5.74
CA GLY A 106 -18.59 7.99 -5.40
C GLY A 106 -19.92 8.15 -6.16
N LYS A 107 -20.15 9.27 -6.86
CA LYS A 107 -21.34 9.50 -7.67
C LYS A 107 -21.03 9.60 -9.16
N ASN A 108 -19.91 10.24 -9.46
CA ASN A 108 -19.37 10.44 -10.79
C ASN A 108 -18.26 9.43 -11.05
N PHE A 109 -18.40 8.70 -12.15
CA PHE A 109 -17.46 7.69 -12.59
C PHE A 109 -16.78 8.15 -13.86
N GLU A 110 -15.46 8.07 -13.87
CA GLU A 110 -14.64 8.17 -15.05
C GLU A 110 -14.36 6.74 -15.55
N ILE A 111 -14.60 6.51 -16.83
CA ILE A 111 -14.33 5.22 -17.47
C ILE A 111 -13.29 5.47 -18.56
N ASP A 112 -12.11 4.91 -18.33
CA ASP A 112 -11.01 4.94 -19.28
C ASP A 112 -11.15 3.76 -20.24
N LEU A 113 -11.41 4.06 -21.51
CA LEU A 113 -11.41 3.04 -22.57
C LEU A 113 -9.96 2.80 -23.02
N ILE A 114 -9.45 1.61 -22.71
CA ILE A 114 -8.08 1.20 -23.03
C ILE A 114 -8.03 0.48 -24.37
N ALA A 115 -9.01 -0.40 -24.63
CA ALA A 115 -9.11 -1.14 -25.89
C ALA A 115 -10.58 -1.45 -26.22
N GLY A 116 -10.88 -1.59 -27.51
CA GLY A 116 -12.22 -1.94 -27.99
C GLY A 116 -13.07 -0.72 -28.39
N LYS A 117 -14.39 -0.91 -28.42
CA LYS A 117 -15.35 0.12 -28.84
C LYS A 117 -16.47 0.19 -27.82
N LEU A 118 -16.79 1.39 -27.34
CA LEU A 118 -17.98 1.63 -26.54
C LEU A 118 -18.98 2.44 -27.36
N LYS A 119 -20.26 2.09 -27.29
CA LYS A 119 -21.32 2.98 -27.77
C LYS A 119 -21.39 4.15 -26.80
N ASN A 120 -21.51 5.37 -27.33
CA ASN A 120 -21.65 6.56 -26.51
C ASN A 120 -22.90 6.43 -25.62
N MET A 121 -22.76 6.66 -24.32
CA MET A 121 -23.85 6.52 -23.36
C MET A 121 -24.01 7.80 -22.54
N ASN A 122 -25.26 8.18 -22.30
CA ASN A 122 -25.59 9.36 -21.50
C ASN A 122 -25.17 9.14 -20.05
N GLY A 123 -24.49 10.13 -19.46
CA GLY A 123 -24.14 10.12 -18.02
C GLY A 123 -22.72 9.65 -17.68
N PHE A 124 -21.87 9.38 -18.67
CA PHE A 124 -20.46 9.02 -18.46
C PHE A 124 -19.52 9.99 -19.15
N THR A 125 -18.41 10.33 -18.49
CA THR A 125 -17.29 11.01 -19.14
C THR A 125 -16.33 9.94 -19.65
N LEU A 126 -16.44 9.62 -20.94
CA LEU A 126 -15.54 8.68 -21.60
C LEU A 126 -14.25 9.40 -21.98
N LYS A 127 -13.15 9.13 -21.25
CA LYS A 127 -11.82 9.43 -21.77
C LYS A 127 -11.38 8.25 -22.62
N ALA A 128 -11.68 8.35 -23.91
CA ALA A 128 -10.96 7.52 -24.86
C ALA A 128 -9.51 7.99 -24.83
N LYS A 129 -8.61 7.15 -24.31
CA LYS A 129 -7.17 7.36 -24.46
C LYS A 129 -6.84 7.05 -25.92
N GLN A 130 -7.29 7.93 -26.82
CA GLN A 130 -6.96 7.85 -28.23
C GLN A 130 -5.44 7.98 -28.29
N ASP A 131 -4.79 6.93 -28.78
CA ASP A 131 -3.42 7.04 -29.24
C ASP A 131 -3.35 8.30 -30.12
N PHE A 132 -2.45 9.20 -29.75
CA PHE A 132 -2.29 10.53 -30.32
C PHE A 132 -1.91 10.41 -31.81
N PHE A 133 -2.89 10.27 -32.69
CA PHE A 133 -2.66 10.47 -34.12
C PHE A 133 -2.59 11.99 -34.36
N VAL A 134 -1.38 12.53 -34.34
CA VAL A 134 -1.14 13.92 -34.73
C VAL A 134 -1.53 14.08 -36.20
N ARG A 135 -2.67 14.71 -36.47
CA ARG A 135 -3.12 15.01 -37.83
C ARG A 135 -2.42 16.28 -38.30
N TRP A 136 -1.24 16.14 -38.89
CA TRP A 136 -0.45 17.26 -39.42
C TRP A 136 -1.18 17.89 -40.61
N LYS A 137 -1.57 19.17 -40.49
CA LYS A 137 -2.34 19.92 -41.51
C LYS A 137 -1.47 20.66 -42.55
N ASN A 138 -0.14 20.55 -42.52
CA ASN A 138 0.76 21.15 -43.51
C ASN A 138 1.71 20.10 -44.10
N SER A 139 1.32 19.54 -45.25
CA SER A 139 1.96 18.42 -45.94
C SER A 139 3.13 18.85 -46.85
N ARG A 140 4.16 19.49 -46.29
CA ARG A 140 5.49 19.60 -46.93
C ARG A 140 6.57 18.76 -46.23
N LEU A 141 6.23 18.18 -45.07
CA LEU A 141 7.10 17.27 -44.31
C LEU A 141 6.92 15.80 -44.74
N LEU A 142 5.89 15.49 -45.52
CA LEU A 142 5.61 14.14 -46.04
C LEU A 142 6.59 13.73 -47.17
N ASP A 143 7.21 14.68 -47.86
CA ASP A 143 8.22 14.39 -48.88
C ASP A 143 9.56 13.89 -48.29
N TYR A 144 9.74 14.07 -46.97
CA TYR A 144 10.89 13.56 -46.22
C TYR A 144 10.56 12.29 -45.43
N LEU A 145 9.30 11.87 -45.41
CA LEU A 145 8.94 10.62 -44.75
C LEU A 145 9.30 9.48 -45.70
N PRO A 146 10.14 8.51 -45.26
CA PRO A 146 10.42 7.33 -46.05
C PRO A 146 9.09 6.68 -46.44
N SER A 147 8.95 6.27 -47.71
CA SER A 147 7.74 5.59 -48.16
C SER A 147 7.46 4.40 -47.23
N LEU A 148 6.18 4.13 -46.94
CA LEU A 148 5.76 2.98 -46.12
C LEU A 148 6.40 1.67 -46.62
N GLU A 149 6.65 1.59 -47.92
CA GLU A 149 7.35 0.49 -48.58
C GLU A 149 8.82 0.39 -48.16
N SER A 150 9.54 1.52 -48.05
CA SER A 150 10.92 1.54 -47.57
C SER A 150 11.04 1.20 -46.07
N GLU A 151 10.04 1.53 -45.24
CA GLU A 151 10.01 1.10 -43.84
C GLU A 151 9.65 -0.39 -43.70
N ALA A 152 8.74 -0.90 -44.54
CA ALA A 152 8.46 -2.33 -44.61
C ALA A 152 9.71 -3.14 -45.02
N LEU A 153 10.48 -2.63 -45.99
CA LEU A 153 11.76 -3.21 -46.40
C LEU A 153 12.80 -3.19 -45.27
N LYS A 154 12.92 -2.08 -44.52
CA LYS A 154 13.81 -2.00 -43.35
C LYS A 154 13.38 -2.96 -42.24
N GLN A 155 12.08 -3.11 -41.99
CA GLN A 155 11.56 -4.09 -41.02
C GLN A 155 11.91 -5.52 -41.45
N GLN A 156 11.71 -5.85 -42.72
CA GLN A 156 12.01 -7.17 -43.26
C GLN A 156 13.52 -7.45 -43.25
N GLU A 157 14.35 -6.44 -43.53
CA GLU A 157 15.81 -6.53 -43.39
C GLU A 157 16.23 -6.70 -41.92
N PHE A 158 15.59 -6.00 -41.00
CA PHE A 158 15.85 -6.17 -39.57
C PHE A 158 15.49 -7.58 -39.10
N LEU A 159 14.31 -8.09 -39.47
CA LEU A 159 13.87 -9.43 -39.11
C LEU A 159 14.80 -10.51 -39.67
N SER A 160 15.27 -10.35 -40.91
CA SER A 160 16.23 -11.29 -41.51
C SER A 160 17.63 -11.21 -40.88
N ARG A 161 18.09 -10.02 -40.45
CA ARG A 161 19.32 -9.88 -39.65
C ARG A 161 19.18 -10.53 -38.28
N LEU A 162 18.02 -10.37 -37.63
CA LEU A 162 17.74 -10.97 -36.33
C LEU A 162 17.68 -12.50 -36.42
N ASP A 163 16.99 -13.04 -37.43
CA ASP A 163 16.92 -14.47 -37.67
C ASP A 163 18.30 -15.05 -37.98
N ASN A 164 19.11 -14.39 -38.82
CA ASN A 164 20.51 -14.75 -39.04
C ASN A 164 21.37 -14.65 -37.77
N TYR A 165 21.06 -13.75 -36.84
CA TYR A 165 21.78 -13.63 -35.57
C TYR A 165 21.41 -14.75 -34.59
N LEU A 166 20.12 -15.10 -34.51
CA LEU A 166 19.60 -16.17 -33.66
C LEU A 166 20.03 -17.55 -34.17
N ASN A 167 20.07 -17.73 -35.49
CA ASN A 167 20.44 -19.00 -36.13
C ASN A 167 21.95 -19.17 -36.33
N LYS A 168 22.75 -18.11 -36.12
CA LYS A 168 24.20 -18.26 -36.04
C LYS A 168 24.50 -19.17 -34.84
N PRO A 169 25.15 -20.32 -35.02
CA PRO A 169 25.50 -21.19 -33.92
C PRO A 169 26.30 -20.35 -32.94
N ALA A 170 25.76 -20.17 -31.74
CA ALA A 170 26.36 -19.34 -30.71
C ALA A 170 27.83 -19.75 -30.60
N ARG A 171 28.72 -18.87 -31.11
CA ARG A 171 30.15 -19.07 -30.95
C ARG A 171 30.29 -19.06 -29.44
N LYS A 172 30.53 -20.24 -28.84
CA LYS A 172 30.86 -20.39 -27.42
C LYS A 172 32.17 -19.66 -27.21
N SER A 173 32.13 -18.34 -27.24
CA SER A 173 33.17 -17.50 -26.73
C SER A 173 33.22 -17.91 -25.28
N ALA A 174 34.34 -18.51 -24.88
CA ALA A 174 34.61 -18.83 -23.50
C ALA A 174 34.69 -17.50 -22.75
N PHE A 175 33.53 -16.92 -22.46
CA PHE A 175 33.38 -15.83 -21.54
C PHE A 175 33.71 -16.47 -20.20
N LYS A 176 34.99 -16.39 -19.84
CA LYS A 176 35.45 -16.69 -18.51
C LYS A 176 34.72 -15.71 -17.63
N GLU A 177 33.62 -16.16 -17.02
CA GLU A 177 32.80 -15.32 -16.14
C GLU A 177 33.78 -14.62 -15.20
N PRO A 178 33.83 -13.27 -15.24
CA PRO A 178 34.67 -12.56 -14.30
C PRO A 178 34.25 -13.02 -12.90
N ASN A 179 35.21 -13.62 -12.19
CA ASN A 179 35.02 -14.10 -10.83
C ASN A 179 34.90 -12.87 -9.93
N PHE A 180 33.71 -12.28 -9.89
CA PHE A 180 33.38 -11.23 -8.95
C PHE A 180 33.25 -11.88 -7.59
N GLN A 181 34.29 -11.76 -6.77
CA GLN A 181 34.14 -12.05 -5.36
C GLN A 181 33.05 -11.12 -4.81
N PRO A 182 32.04 -11.66 -4.10
CA PRO A 182 31.00 -10.83 -3.49
C PRO A 182 31.68 -9.88 -2.52
N PHE A 183 31.65 -8.58 -2.80
CA PHE A 183 32.11 -7.59 -1.84
C PHE A 183 31.08 -7.52 -0.72
N THR A 184 31.49 -7.79 0.51
CA THR A 184 30.64 -7.64 1.69
C THR A 184 31.01 -6.35 2.39
N LEU A 185 30.01 -5.47 2.57
CA LEU A 185 30.16 -4.27 3.37
C LEU A 185 30.07 -4.70 4.84
N THR A 186 31.17 -4.54 5.58
CA THR A 186 31.31 -5.03 6.96
C THR A 186 31.37 -3.93 7.99
N ARG A 187 31.61 -2.69 7.55
CA ARG A 187 31.79 -1.53 8.42
C ARG A 187 30.70 -0.49 8.18
N LEU A 188 30.31 0.18 9.25
CA LEU A 188 29.26 1.20 9.21
C LEU A 188 29.59 2.37 8.26
N ASP A 189 30.87 2.74 8.14
CA ASP A 189 31.34 3.83 7.26
C ASP A 189 31.22 3.54 5.76
N GLN A 190 30.87 2.30 5.39
CA GLN A 190 30.65 1.89 4.00
C GLN A 190 29.18 2.05 3.54
N PHE A 191 28.30 2.53 4.42
CA PHE A 191 26.88 2.71 4.16
C PHE A 191 26.51 4.21 4.10
N GLU A 192 25.43 4.51 3.38
CA GLU A 192 24.76 5.81 3.41
C GLU A 192 23.32 5.61 3.89
N ILE A 193 22.84 6.49 4.79
CA ILE A 193 21.45 6.44 5.28
C ILE A 193 20.60 7.36 4.40
N GLU A 194 19.70 6.78 3.64
CA GLU A 194 18.71 7.50 2.83
C GLU A 194 17.41 7.71 3.61
N LEU A 195 16.97 8.97 3.67
CA LEU A 195 15.74 9.37 4.36
C LEU A 195 14.54 9.24 3.42
N VAL A 196 13.71 8.21 3.63
CA VAL A 196 12.63 7.80 2.71
C VAL A 196 11.33 8.59 2.96
N LYS A 197 10.94 8.76 4.23
CA LYS A 197 9.74 9.51 4.64
C LYS A 197 9.98 10.24 5.97
N PRO A 198 9.51 11.47 6.15
CA PRO A 198 9.09 12.41 5.10
C PRO A 198 10.24 12.70 4.11
N ARG A 199 9.92 12.82 2.81
CA ARG A 199 10.92 13.14 1.78
C ARG A 199 11.43 14.56 1.96
N ASN A 200 12.67 14.83 1.53
CA ASN A 200 13.24 16.17 1.60
C ASN A 200 12.37 17.19 0.83
N LYS A 201 12.06 18.31 1.49
CA LYS A 201 11.17 19.40 1.07
C LYS A 201 9.72 18.98 0.79
N SER A 202 9.27 17.85 1.35
CA SER A 202 7.87 17.42 1.22
C SER A 202 6.94 18.17 2.17
N LYS A 203 5.65 18.14 1.85
CA LYS A 203 4.57 18.61 2.74
C LYS A 203 3.88 17.42 3.37
N VAL A 204 3.70 17.47 4.69
CA VAL A 204 2.99 16.47 5.48
C VAL A 204 1.75 17.14 6.06
N GLN A 205 0.58 16.63 5.70
CA GLN A 205 -0.70 17.10 6.21
C GLN A 205 -1.28 16.06 7.17
N SER A 206 -1.52 16.45 8.41
CA SER A 206 -2.12 15.58 9.43
C SER A 206 -3.04 16.37 10.35
N ALA A 207 -3.98 15.70 11.00
CA ALA A 207 -4.75 16.34 12.07
C ALA A 207 -3.85 16.63 13.27
N ARG A 208 -4.21 17.65 14.07
CA ARG A 208 -3.46 18.01 15.28
C ARG A 208 -3.30 16.79 16.19
N GLY A 209 -2.06 16.48 16.56
CA GLY A 209 -1.71 15.39 17.47
C GLY A 209 -1.63 14.00 16.83
N GLU A 210 -1.82 13.90 15.50
CA GLU A 210 -1.53 12.66 14.77
C GLU A 210 -0.03 12.39 14.66
N TRP A 211 0.29 11.11 14.47
CA TRP A 211 1.64 10.62 14.35
C TRP A 211 2.12 10.69 12.91
N VAL A 212 3.35 11.15 12.71
CA VAL A 212 4.03 11.23 11.41
C VAL A 212 5.10 10.15 11.35
N ASP A 213 5.01 9.25 10.39
CA ASP A 213 6.01 8.19 10.22
C ASP A 213 7.30 8.71 9.58
N ALA A 214 8.41 8.53 10.28
CA ALA A 214 9.76 8.70 9.78
C ALA A 214 10.34 7.32 9.40
N VAL A 215 10.83 7.18 8.17
CA VAL A 215 11.34 5.91 7.59
C VAL A 215 12.63 6.19 6.83
N TRP A 216 13.63 5.32 6.98
CA TRP A 216 14.94 5.41 6.32
C TRP A 216 15.43 4.05 5.80
N SER A 217 16.51 4.06 5.01
CA SER A 217 17.15 2.84 4.50
C SER A 217 17.75 2.01 5.65
N PRO A 218 17.48 0.70 5.73
CA PRO A 218 18.07 -0.14 6.77
C PRO A 218 19.55 -0.39 6.50
N ILE A 219 20.36 -0.45 7.55
CA ILE A 219 21.74 -0.90 7.48
C ILE A 219 21.78 -2.41 7.81
N PRO A 220 22.22 -3.29 6.89
CA PRO A 220 22.22 -4.75 7.06
C PRO A 220 23.40 -5.25 7.93
N LEU A 221 23.70 -4.53 9.00
CA LEU A 221 24.68 -4.93 10.00
C LEU A 221 23.96 -5.34 11.29
N ALA A 222 24.56 -6.25 12.06
CA ALA A 222 24.04 -6.60 13.38
C ALA A 222 24.23 -5.45 14.38
N ASP A 223 23.38 -5.41 15.40
CA ASP A 223 23.45 -4.53 16.57
C ASP A 223 23.44 -3.02 16.27
N ILE A 224 22.79 -2.63 15.16
CA ILE A 224 22.57 -1.23 14.83
C ILE A 224 21.45 -0.65 15.67
N ARG A 225 21.74 0.49 16.32
CA ARG A 225 20.75 1.32 17.00
C ARG A 225 20.67 2.67 16.31
N TYR A 226 19.47 3.16 16.10
CA TYR A 226 19.22 4.44 15.46
C TYR A 226 18.81 5.47 16.50
N GLU A 227 19.32 6.69 16.32
CA GLU A 227 18.87 7.89 17.01
C GLU A 227 18.29 8.85 15.97
N VAL A 228 16.99 9.13 16.05
CA VAL A 228 16.27 10.04 15.17
C VAL A 228 16.19 11.40 15.86
N GLN A 229 16.74 12.43 15.23
CA GLN A 229 16.72 13.80 15.72
C GLN A 229 15.79 14.64 14.85
N VAL A 230 14.91 15.42 15.49
CA VAL A 230 13.94 16.31 14.83
C VAL A 230 14.07 17.71 15.41
N SER A 231 14.20 18.72 14.56
CA SER A 231 14.38 20.13 14.93
C SER A 231 13.56 21.05 14.05
N GLN A 232 13.22 22.25 14.53
CA GLN A 232 12.73 23.34 13.68
C GLN A 232 13.86 24.19 13.08
N ARG A 233 15.12 23.91 13.44
CA ARG A 233 16.32 24.63 12.97
C ARG A 233 17.26 23.68 12.25
N GLU A 234 17.78 24.09 11.11
CA GLU A 234 18.66 23.27 10.26
C GLU A 234 19.99 22.91 10.95
N GLN A 235 20.44 23.72 11.90
CA GLN A 235 21.68 23.51 12.66
C GLN A 235 21.56 22.41 13.73
N PHE A 236 20.34 22.00 14.09
CA PHE A 236 20.08 21.08 15.20
C PHE A 236 20.66 21.54 16.55
N ASP A 237 20.68 22.86 16.82
CA ASP A 237 21.08 23.37 18.14
C ASP A 237 20.02 23.07 19.23
N PHE A 238 18.77 22.85 18.82
CA PHE A 238 17.66 22.43 19.68
C PHE A 238 16.84 21.38 18.95
N TYR A 239 16.76 20.17 19.49
CA TYR A 239 16.09 19.04 18.85
C TYR A 239 15.47 18.09 19.87
N VAL A 240 14.50 17.30 19.40
CA VAL A 240 13.98 16.14 20.12
C VAL A 240 14.63 14.89 19.54
N SER A 241 15.03 13.96 20.41
CA SER A 241 15.74 12.73 20.05
C SER A 241 14.96 11.49 20.45
N TYR A 242 14.94 10.49 19.58
CA TYR A 242 14.27 9.22 19.80
C TYR A 242 15.19 8.05 19.43
N GLN A 243 15.23 7.01 20.27
CA GLN A 243 16.04 5.82 20.02
C GLN A 243 15.17 4.65 19.55
N THR A 244 15.66 3.89 18.56
CA THR A 244 14.97 2.70 18.03
C THR A 244 15.97 1.73 17.40
N ASN A 245 15.62 0.44 17.34
CA ASN A 245 16.39 -0.58 16.61
C ASN A 245 15.78 -0.87 15.22
N PHE A 246 14.69 -0.20 14.87
CA PHE A 246 13.99 -0.33 13.59
C PHE A 246 14.38 0.81 12.66
N ASN A 247 14.22 0.61 11.35
CA ASN A 247 14.45 1.65 10.34
C ASN A 247 13.23 2.58 10.15
N ALA A 248 12.35 2.63 11.14
CA ALA A 248 11.17 3.48 11.16
C ALA A 248 10.79 3.86 12.60
N ILE A 249 10.18 5.04 12.75
CA ILE A 249 9.57 5.51 13.99
C ILE A 249 8.39 6.44 13.69
N SER A 250 7.38 6.43 14.55
CA SER A 250 6.28 7.40 14.50
C SER A 250 6.59 8.59 15.43
N LEU A 251 6.48 9.80 14.91
CA LEU A 251 6.79 11.06 15.59
C LEU A 251 5.51 11.84 15.89
N GLN A 252 5.37 12.41 17.08
CA GLN A 252 4.24 13.28 17.40
C GLN A 252 4.64 14.75 17.23
N ILE A 253 4.05 15.43 16.24
CA ILE A 253 4.32 16.84 15.95
C ILE A 253 3.07 17.67 16.28
N GLN A 254 3.21 18.64 17.18
CA GLN A 254 2.09 19.43 17.69
C GLN A 254 1.80 20.66 16.84
N ASP A 255 2.87 21.37 16.46
CA ASP A 255 2.78 22.67 15.80
C ASP A 255 3.09 22.58 14.31
N SER A 256 2.29 23.26 13.50
CA SER A 256 2.60 23.46 12.08
C SER A 256 3.89 24.24 11.90
N GLY A 257 4.71 23.88 10.93
CA GLY A 257 5.96 24.59 10.67
C GLY A 257 6.91 23.83 9.76
N SER A 258 8.09 24.41 9.53
CA SER A 258 9.19 23.72 8.86
C SER A 258 10.01 22.95 9.87
N TYR A 259 10.27 21.68 9.57
CA TYR A 259 11.04 20.76 10.39
C TYR A 259 12.20 20.18 9.59
N PHE A 260 13.27 19.87 10.31
CA PHE A 260 14.46 19.19 9.83
C PHE A 260 14.60 17.91 10.64
N TRP A 261 14.94 16.81 9.99
CA TRP A 261 15.22 15.56 10.68
C TRP A 261 16.42 14.86 10.08
N ARG A 262 17.12 14.10 10.93
CA ARG A 262 18.27 13.28 10.57
C ARG A 262 18.32 12.04 11.44
N VAL A 263 19.06 11.03 10.96
CA VAL A 263 19.22 9.74 11.64
C VAL A 263 20.70 9.50 11.91
N ILE A 264 21.01 9.06 13.11
CA ILE A 264 22.34 8.61 13.52
C ILE A 264 22.27 7.10 13.73
N ALA A 265 22.98 6.31 12.93
CA ALA A 265 23.17 4.89 13.20
C ALA A 265 24.40 4.71 14.10
N LYS A 266 24.24 3.90 15.15
CA LYS A 266 25.29 3.59 16.13
C LYS A 266 25.53 2.09 16.16
N GLN A 267 26.79 1.69 16.02
CA GLN A 267 27.25 0.31 16.12
C GLN A 267 28.28 0.19 17.25
N GLY A 268 27.88 -0.41 18.37
CA GLY A 268 28.75 -0.53 19.55
C GLY A 268 29.14 0.83 20.16
N LYS A 269 30.41 0.98 20.56
CA LYS A 269 30.95 2.21 21.18
C LYS A 269 31.66 3.16 20.20
N THR A 270 32.02 2.68 19.02
CA THR A 270 33.02 3.34 18.17
C THR A 270 32.53 3.71 16.78
N GLY A 271 31.40 3.16 16.31
CA GLY A 271 30.83 3.48 15.01
C GLY A 271 29.60 4.36 15.13
N GLU A 272 29.68 5.59 14.60
CA GLU A 272 28.51 6.44 14.34
C GLU A 272 28.48 6.84 12.86
N LEU A 273 27.30 6.78 12.25
CA LEU A 273 27.06 7.23 10.87
C LEU A 273 25.88 8.19 10.88
N LEU A 274 26.11 9.40 10.38
CA LEU A 274 25.13 10.47 10.32
C LEU A 274 24.51 10.57 8.92
N SER A 275 23.19 10.60 8.84
CA SER A 275 22.49 10.90 7.58
C SER A 275 22.61 12.38 7.20
N LYS A 276 22.48 12.69 5.91
CA LYS A 276 22.19 14.07 5.48
C LYS A 276 20.84 14.51 6.07
N PRO A 277 20.68 15.75 6.55
CA PRO A 277 19.40 16.22 7.06
C PRO A 277 18.36 16.36 5.94
N SER A 278 17.10 16.09 6.27
CA SER A 278 15.95 16.25 5.39
C SER A 278 14.97 17.25 5.98
N ALA A 279 14.49 18.18 5.15
CA ALA A 279 13.48 19.16 5.55
C ALA A 279 12.08 18.69 5.17
N PHE A 280 11.06 19.05 5.94
CA PHE A 280 9.66 18.91 5.53
C PHE A 280 8.80 19.99 6.18
N VAL A 281 7.66 20.30 5.57
CA VAL A 281 6.68 21.24 6.12
C VAL A 281 5.53 20.44 6.69
N TYR A 282 5.26 20.62 7.98
CA TYR A 282 4.11 20.04 8.65
C TYR A 282 2.96 21.05 8.66
N GLU A 283 1.87 20.70 8.01
CA GLU A 283 0.64 21.50 7.94
C GLU A 283 -0.43 20.78 8.77
N VAL A 284 -0.89 21.44 9.84
CA VAL A 284 -2.03 20.92 10.60
C VAL A 284 -3.28 21.17 9.77
N THR A 285 -3.83 20.11 9.20
CA THR A 285 -5.13 20.20 8.56
C THR A 285 -6.14 20.35 9.69
N SER A 286 -6.67 21.56 9.89
CA SER A 286 -7.96 21.66 10.56
C SER A 286 -8.86 20.74 9.75
N ARG A 287 -9.45 19.72 10.40
CA ARG A 287 -10.51 18.97 9.74
C ARG A 287 -11.50 20.04 9.31
N ARG A 288 -11.52 20.38 8.01
CA ARG A 288 -12.71 20.95 7.40
C ARG A 288 -13.73 19.87 7.69
N LEU A 289 -14.54 20.09 8.73
CA LEU A 289 -15.79 19.40 8.88
C LEU A 289 -16.43 19.59 7.50
N SER A 290 -16.42 18.54 6.68
CA SER A 290 -17.01 18.60 5.36
C SER A 290 -18.39 19.22 5.55
N PRO A 291 -18.80 20.19 4.73
CA PRO A 291 -20.16 20.73 4.77
C PRO A 291 -21.13 19.66 4.25
N LEU A 292 -21.20 18.52 4.94
CA LEU A 292 -22.36 17.63 5.01
C LEU A 292 -23.35 18.26 6.00
N LEU A 293 -23.68 19.53 5.76
CA LEU A 293 -24.85 20.21 6.30
C LEU A 293 -26.08 19.92 5.43
N GLY A 294 -26.14 18.72 4.88
CA GLY A 294 -27.36 18.08 4.43
C GLY A 294 -27.78 17.07 5.49
N ARG A 295 -28.54 17.52 6.47
CA ARG A 295 -29.13 16.71 7.57
C ARG A 295 -28.10 15.87 8.36
N LEU A 296 -27.43 16.51 9.31
CA LEU A 296 -26.91 15.78 10.47
C LEU A 296 -28.13 15.15 11.19
N PRO A 297 -28.22 13.82 11.34
CA PRO A 297 -29.01 13.27 12.44
C PRO A 297 -28.41 13.84 13.74
N ALA A 298 -29.28 14.15 14.69
CA ALA A 298 -28.93 14.70 15.99
C ALA A 298 -27.61 14.09 16.51
N ALA A 299 -26.71 14.96 17.00
CA ALA A 299 -25.43 14.61 17.61
C ALA A 299 -25.57 13.27 18.33
N THR A 300 -24.85 12.26 17.85
CA THR A 300 -24.85 10.94 18.48
C THR A 300 -24.16 11.13 19.82
N THR A 301 -24.97 11.40 20.84
CA THR A 301 -24.57 11.44 22.23
C THR A 301 -23.76 10.18 22.49
N SER A 302 -22.61 10.33 23.14
CA SER A 302 -21.85 9.19 23.62
C SER A 302 -22.82 8.25 24.35
N LYS A 303 -22.87 6.97 23.96
CA LYS A 303 -23.86 6.03 24.49
C LYS A 303 -23.40 5.36 25.77
N TYR A 304 -22.09 5.33 26.01
CA TYR A 304 -21.50 4.54 27.07
C TYR A 304 -20.46 5.31 27.89
N VAL A 305 -20.37 4.94 29.15
CA VAL A 305 -19.31 5.33 30.09
C VAL A 305 -18.50 4.08 30.38
N THR A 306 -17.20 4.12 30.13
CA THR A 306 -16.29 3.02 30.45
C THR A 306 -15.46 3.38 31.68
N GLU A 307 -15.36 2.46 32.64
CA GLU A 307 -14.66 2.64 33.91
C GLU A 307 -13.64 1.52 34.10
N ILE A 308 -12.39 1.88 34.36
CA ILE A 308 -11.30 0.93 34.61
C ILE A 308 -10.88 1.03 36.06
N SER A 309 -10.77 -0.10 36.76
CA SER A 309 -10.33 -0.19 38.14
C SER A 309 -9.34 -1.35 38.34
N LYS A 310 -8.59 -1.31 39.46
CA LYS A 310 -7.68 -2.40 39.88
C LYS A 310 -8.36 -3.47 40.74
N SER A 311 -9.62 -3.26 41.10
CA SER A 311 -10.36 -4.14 41.98
C SER A 311 -11.75 -4.34 41.43
N GLU A 312 -12.26 -5.56 41.45
CA GLU A 312 -13.60 -5.87 40.96
C GLU A 312 -14.69 -5.01 41.62
N SER A 313 -14.53 -4.63 42.89
CA SER A 313 -15.46 -3.75 43.61
C SER A 313 -15.53 -2.31 43.09
N SER A 314 -14.60 -1.89 42.22
CA SER A 314 -14.46 -0.53 41.69
C SER A 314 -14.45 0.58 42.74
N LYS A 315 -13.94 0.30 43.95
CA LYS A 315 -13.76 1.32 45.01
C LYS A 315 -12.88 2.49 44.57
N LYS A 316 -11.96 2.27 43.62
CA LYS A 316 -11.10 3.29 43.02
C LYS A 316 -11.08 3.15 41.50
N ILE A 317 -11.75 4.09 40.82
CA ILE A 317 -11.75 4.20 39.36
C ILE A 317 -10.45 4.89 38.94
N LEU A 318 -9.69 4.25 38.05
CA LEU A 318 -8.43 4.76 37.51
C LEU A 318 -8.66 5.60 36.25
N VAL A 319 -9.57 5.15 35.38
CA VAL A 319 -9.90 5.81 34.11
C VAL A 319 -11.40 5.76 33.92
N ARG A 320 -12.00 6.90 33.55
CA ARG A 320 -13.41 7.02 33.18
C ARG A 320 -13.52 7.73 31.83
N THR A 321 -14.09 7.08 30.83
CA THR A 321 -14.14 7.62 29.45
C THR A 321 -15.54 7.50 28.86
N ASN A 322 -16.07 8.58 28.31
CA ASN A 322 -17.30 8.58 27.52
C ASN A 322 -16.97 8.13 26.09
N THR A 323 -17.68 7.11 25.59
CA THR A 323 -17.36 6.47 24.32
C THR A 323 -18.60 5.92 23.63
N ASN A 324 -18.50 5.71 22.32
CA ASN A 324 -19.51 5.02 21.52
C ASN A 324 -19.27 3.50 21.42
N ASN A 325 -18.15 3.03 21.96
CA ASN A 325 -17.75 1.62 21.92
C ASN A 325 -17.82 1.00 23.32
N LYS A 326 -18.25 -0.27 23.42
CA LYS A 326 -18.25 -1.04 24.68
C LYS A 326 -16.87 -1.56 25.09
N LYS A 327 -15.79 -0.87 24.68
CA LYS A 327 -14.41 -1.28 24.97
C LYS A 327 -13.70 -0.21 25.79
N CYS A 328 -13.07 -0.64 26.88
CA CYS A 328 -12.24 0.23 27.70
C CYS A 328 -10.94 0.60 26.96
N ALA A 329 -10.55 1.87 27.03
CA ALA A 329 -9.27 2.32 26.48
C ALA A 329 -8.13 1.89 27.41
N THR A 330 -7.17 1.14 26.90
CA THR A 330 -6.03 0.61 27.69
C THR A 330 -4.78 1.49 27.64
N ALA A 331 -4.79 2.53 26.81
CA ALA A 331 -3.63 3.42 26.61
C ALA A 331 -3.23 4.11 27.93
N GLY A 332 -1.95 4.03 28.28
CA GLY A 332 -1.38 4.67 29.47
C GLY A 332 -1.54 3.86 30.77
N LEU A 333 -2.12 2.67 30.74
CA LEU A 333 -2.11 1.75 31.88
C LEU A 333 -0.75 1.07 32.02
N LYS A 334 -0.29 0.91 33.26
CA LYS A 334 0.91 0.11 33.56
C LYS A 334 0.61 -1.40 33.39
N PRO A 335 1.63 -2.25 33.19
CA PRO A 335 1.41 -3.69 33.15
C PRO A 335 0.73 -4.21 34.42
N GLY A 336 -0.26 -5.08 34.25
CA GLY A 336 -1.08 -5.60 35.35
C GLY A 336 -2.48 -6.03 34.93
N GLU A 337 -3.24 -6.55 35.90
CA GLU A 337 -4.62 -6.99 35.72
C GLU A 337 -5.61 -5.89 36.13
N TYR A 338 -6.63 -5.69 35.31
CA TYR A 338 -7.60 -4.59 35.42
C TYR A 338 -9.02 -5.08 35.16
N PHE A 339 -9.98 -4.39 35.77
CA PHE A 339 -11.41 -4.63 35.60
C PHE A 339 -12.01 -3.47 34.81
N CYS A 340 -12.64 -3.76 33.68
CA CYS A 340 -13.42 -2.83 32.88
C CYS A 340 -14.89 -2.99 33.21
N ARG A 341 -15.60 -1.87 33.37
CA ARG A 341 -17.07 -1.81 33.40
C ARG A 341 -17.57 -0.89 32.31
N VAL A 342 -18.63 -1.29 31.63
CA VAL A 342 -19.30 -0.49 30.61
C VAL A 342 -20.70 -0.19 31.10
N ARG A 343 -21.00 1.10 31.25
CA ARG A 343 -22.31 1.59 31.66
C ARG A 343 -22.97 2.35 30.53
N GLN A 344 -24.29 2.32 30.50
CA GLN A 344 -25.06 3.17 29.61
C GLN A 344 -25.07 4.61 30.14
N GLN A 345 -24.81 5.59 29.28
CA GLN A 345 -24.67 6.98 29.72
C GLN A 345 -26.01 7.60 30.18
N SER A 346 -27.14 7.13 29.66
CA SER A 346 -28.46 7.71 29.96
C SER A 346 -28.95 7.43 31.37
N ASP A 347 -28.68 6.25 31.91
CA ASP A 347 -29.27 5.72 33.15
C ASP A 347 -28.22 5.03 34.05
N ASP A 348 -26.94 5.10 33.69
CA ASP A 348 -25.81 4.51 34.39
C ASP A 348 -25.89 2.97 34.57
N ALA A 349 -26.79 2.33 33.81
CA ALA A 349 -27.03 0.89 33.87
C ALA A 349 -25.76 0.12 33.45
N LEU A 350 -25.33 -0.84 34.27
CA LEU A 350 -24.18 -1.69 33.94
C LEU A 350 -24.57 -2.64 32.81
N LEU A 351 -23.90 -2.50 31.66
CA LEU A 351 -24.15 -3.29 30.47
C LEU A 351 -23.19 -4.47 30.34
N ASP A 352 -21.94 -4.28 30.76
CA ASP A 352 -20.88 -5.28 30.61
C ASP A 352 -19.78 -5.06 31.66
N SER A 353 -19.09 -6.14 32.01
CA SER A 353 -17.89 -6.10 32.83
C SER A 353 -16.96 -7.25 32.50
N TYR A 354 -15.67 -6.97 32.35
CA TYR A 354 -14.66 -7.97 32.06
C TYR A 354 -13.30 -7.62 32.64
N THR A 355 -12.49 -8.66 32.85
CA THR A 355 -11.10 -8.53 33.31
C THR A 355 -10.16 -8.61 32.12
N PHE A 356 -9.12 -7.79 32.12
CA PHE A 356 -8.08 -7.81 31.09
C PHE A 356 -6.70 -7.61 31.71
N LYS A 357 -5.67 -8.15 31.06
CA LYS A 357 -4.27 -7.97 31.45
C LYS A 357 -3.58 -7.07 30.43
N VAL A 358 -2.85 -6.08 30.94
CA VAL A 358 -1.93 -5.26 30.16
C VAL A 358 -0.57 -5.91 30.27
N GLU A 359 -0.08 -6.43 29.15
CA GLU A 359 1.25 -7.03 29.03
C GLU A 359 2.32 -5.92 28.92
N PRO A 360 3.58 -6.20 29.34
CA PRO A 360 4.68 -5.24 29.32
C PRO A 360 5.08 -4.75 27.93
#